data_AF-A0A809QZT7-F1
#
_entry.id   AF-A0A809QZT7-F1
#
_cell.length_a   1.000
_cell.length_b   1.000
_cell.length_c   1.000
_cell.angle_alpha   90.00
_cell.angle_beta   90.00
_cell.angle_gamma   90.00
#
_symmetry.space_group_name_H-M   'P 1'
#
loop_
_entity.id
_entity.type
_entity.pdbx_description
1 polymer ?
#
loop_
_entity_poly.entity_id
_entity_poly.type
_entity_poly.pdbx_seq_one_letter_code
_entity_poly.pdbx_strand_id
1 'polypeptide(L)'
;MKIIHIFLTLLSVSLIGIAPANAADCQPEKNLPEDALKNRIIFVDDSHGSTETPLYALQLACRLLNNGKPLLIGLEIPASEQEAINKYLQSEGDADDRMDLLSGTFWHTARKFGMASEAVLSVIETSRKWGKAGMPVMVFAYDQADKSWPVRLQKQESFWGGYRETVMGLNINVRARLYPQHTIVVLTGGLHARKYANPKDSYQSMAHILA
;
A
#
# COMPACT_ATOMS: atom_id res chain seq x y z
N MET A 1 50.48 22.91 -45.90
CA MET A 1 49.16 22.28 -45.68
C MET A 1 48.98 22.08 -44.18
N LYS A 2 47.84 22.52 -43.63
CA LYS A 2 47.61 22.76 -42.20
C LYS A 2 47.43 21.47 -41.40
N ILE A 3 48.11 21.36 -40.25
CA ILE A 3 47.94 20.31 -39.24
C ILE A 3 46.73 20.68 -38.39
N ILE A 4 45.71 19.83 -38.37
CA ILE A 4 44.49 20.01 -37.57
C ILE A 4 44.68 19.23 -36.27
N HIS A 5 44.78 19.93 -35.14
CA HIS A 5 44.73 19.32 -33.80
C HIS A 5 43.27 19.21 -33.36
N ILE A 6 42.77 17.97 -33.28
CA ILE A 6 41.46 17.64 -32.71
C ILE A 6 41.66 17.50 -31.19
N PHE A 7 41.15 18.46 -30.42
CA PHE A 7 41.05 18.36 -28.97
C PHE A 7 39.86 17.46 -28.61
N LEU A 8 40.15 16.29 -28.04
CA LEU A 8 39.15 15.36 -27.52
C LEU A 8 38.85 15.75 -26.06
N THR A 9 37.78 16.49 -25.82
CA THR A 9 37.30 16.80 -24.47
C THR A 9 36.54 15.60 -23.91
N LEU A 10 37.17 14.87 -22.97
CA LEU A 10 36.51 13.84 -22.15
C LEU A 10 35.51 14.52 -21.21
N LEU A 11 34.23 14.41 -21.53
CA LEU A 11 33.15 14.78 -20.62
C LEU A 11 33.02 13.69 -19.55
N SER A 12 33.58 13.92 -18.36
CA SER A 12 33.36 13.07 -17.20
C SER A 12 31.93 13.25 -16.71
N VAL A 13 31.04 12.32 -17.07
CA VAL A 13 29.70 12.21 -16.47
C VAL A 13 29.89 11.69 -15.05
N SER A 14 29.93 12.59 -14.07
CA SER A 14 29.86 12.22 -12.67
C SER A 14 28.48 11.65 -12.39
N LEU A 15 28.37 10.32 -12.25
CA LEU A 15 27.22 9.70 -11.61
C LEU A 15 27.18 10.20 -10.16
N ILE A 16 26.33 11.18 -9.89
CA ILE A 16 25.93 11.51 -8.54
C ILE A 16 25.13 10.30 -8.04
N GLY A 17 25.78 9.43 -7.29
CA GLY A 17 25.10 8.37 -6.57
C GLY A 17 24.11 9.01 -5.61
N ILE A 18 22.81 8.86 -5.87
CA ILE A 18 21.77 9.20 -4.90
C ILE A 18 21.96 8.18 -3.78
N ALA A 19 22.59 8.61 -2.68
CA ALA A 19 22.63 7.81 -1.47
C ALA A 19 21.17 7.54 -1.06
N PRO A 20 20.79 6.27 -0.79
CA PRO A 20 19.44 5.99 -0.31
C PRO A 20 19.20 6.81 0.96
N ALA A 21 18.11 7.56 0.98
CA ALA A 21 17.68 8.24 2.17
C ALA A 21 17.53 7.21 3.28
N ASN A 22 18.29 7.39 4.36
CA ASN A 22 18.24 6.49 5.50
C ASN A 22 16.84 6.53 6.09
N ALA A 23 16.24 5.37 6.37
CA ALA A 23 15.00 5.27 7.14
C ALA A 23 15.21 5.60 8.63
N ALA A 24 16.20 6.46 8.96
CA ALA A 24 16.66 6.72 10.31
C ALA A 24 15.56 7.31 11.22
N ASP A 25 14.50 7.87 10.64
CA ASP A 25 13.40 8.52 11.36
C ASP A 25 12.18 7.63 11.57
N CYS A 26 12.27 6.31 11.38
CA CYS A 26 11.20 5.37 11.70
C CYS A 26 11.61 4.30 12.72
N GLN A 27 10.62 3.76 13.44
CA GLN A 27 10.84 2.69 14.41
C GLN A 27 10.62 1.33 13.73
N PRO A 28 11.67 0.52 13.49
CA PRO A 28 11.49 -0.77 12.84
C PRO A 28 10.90 -1.79 13.82
N GLU A 29 10.04 -2.66 13.29
CA GLU A 29 9.64 -3.90 13.94
C GLU A 29 10.90 -4.76 14.17
N LYS A 30 10.98 -5.53 15.28
CA LYS A 30 12.21 -6.24 15.68
C LYS A 30 12.08 -7.76 15.80
N ASN A 31 10.87 -8.27 15.91
CA ASN A 31 10.62 -9.63 16.38
C ASN A 31 10.22 -10.58 15.24
N LEU A 32 9.78 -10.07 14.08
CA LEU A 32 9.40 -10.91 12.97
C LEU A 32 10.63 -11.68 12.43
N PRO A 33 10.51 -13.00 12.16
CA PRO A 33 11.62 -13.78 11.60
C PRO A 33 12.07 -13.27 10.22
N GLU A 34 13.37 -13.34 9.91
CA GLU A 34 13.96 -12.84 8.66
C GLU A 34 13.41 -13.56 7.41
N ASP A 35 13.07 -14.84 7.55
CA ASP A 35 12.42 -15.64 6.53
C ASP A 35 11.01 -15.13 6.19
N ALA A 36 10.27 -14.57 7.16
CA ALA A 36 8.98 -13.95 6.88
C ALA A 36 9.11 -12.71 5.99
N LEU A 37 10.21 -11.95 6.11
CA LEU A 37 10.50 -10.76 5.29
C LEU A 37 10.87 -11.08 3.84
N LYS A 38 11.08 -12.37 3.51
CA LYS A 38 11.30 -12.82 2.12
C LYS A 38 10.00 -12.93 1.34
N ASN A 39 8.84 -12.95 2.00
CA ASN A 39 7.55 -13.00 1.33
C ASN A 39 7.29 -11.71 0.56
N ARG A 40 6.73 -11.86 -0.65
CA ARG A 40 6.41 -10.71 -1.53
C ARG A 40 5.16 -9.96 -1.11
N ILE A 41 4.21 -10.65 -0.48
CA ILE A 41 2.97 -10.07 0.03
C ILE A 41 2.86 -10.49 1.48
N ILE A 42 2.77 -9.53 2.38
CA ILE A 42 2.67 -9.72 3.82
C ILE A 42 1.37 -9.07 4.27
N PHE A 43 0.47 -9.86 4.84
CA PHE A 43 -0.79 -9.37 5.40
C PHE A 43 -0.59 -9.00 6.86
N VAL A 44 -1.13 -7.84 7.24
CA VAL A 44 -1.26 -7.38 8.61
C VAL A 44 -2.75 -7.26 8.91
N ASP A 45 -3.22 -8.11 9.82
CA ASP A 45 -4.62 -8.18 10.26
C ASP A 45 -4.95 -7.02 11.20
N ASP A 46 -5.88 -6.16 10.78
CA ASP A 46 -6.41 -5.03 11.53
C ASP A 46 -7.78 -5.35 12.12
N SER A 47 -7.84 -5.32 13.45
CA SER A 47 -9.11 -5.13 14.16
C SER A 47 -9.49 -3.65 14.03
N HIS A 48 -10.24 -3.32 12.97
CA HIS A 48 -10.62 -1.96 12.60
C HIS A 48 -10.90 -1.05 13.79
N GLY A 49 -10.30 0.15 13.76
CA GLY A 49 -10.34 1.11 14.85
C GLY A 49 -9.17 0.96 15.84
N SER A 50 -8.33 -0.06 15.70
CA SER A 50 -7.07 -0.15 16.45
C SER A 50 -6.06 0.93 16.03
N THR A 51 -5.19 1.31 16.96
CA THR A 51 -4.04 2.18 16.66
C THR A 51 -2.76 1.37 16.46
N GLU A 52 -2.71 0.21 17.10
CA GLU A 52 -1.58 -0.68 17.23
C GLU A 52 -1.27 -1.38 15.91
N THR A 53 -2.30 -1.83 15.18
CA THR A 53 -2.09 -2.55 13.92
C THR A 53 -1.59 -1.64 12.79
N PRO A 54 -2.21 -0.47 12.53
CA PRO A 54 -1.65 0.46 11.55
C PRO A 54 -0.23 0.93 11.91
N LEU A 55 0.04 1.14 13.20
CA LEU A 55 1.39 1.43 13.68
C LEU A 55 2.37 0.27 13.42
N TYR A 56 1.97 -0.97 13.72
CA TYR A 56 2.79 -2.15 13.43
C TYR A 56 3.07 -2.29 11.93
N ALA A 57 2.09 -2.03 11.06
CA ALA A 57 2.31 -2.02 9.61
C ALA A 57 3.38 -1.00 9.18
N LEU A 58 3.39 0.19 9.79
CA LEU A 58 4.47 1.18 9.59
C LEU A 58 5.81 0.69 10.14
N GLN A 59 5.84 0.03 11.30
CA GLN A 59 7.07 -0.52 11.86
C GLN A 59 7.66 -1.64 10.98
N LEU A 60 6.80 -2.50 10.43
CA LEU A 60 7.19 -3.52 9.46
C LEU A 60 7.70 -2.89 8.16
N ALA A 61 7.00 -1.89 7.62
CA ALA A 61 7.43 -1.14 6.45
C ALA A 61 8.80 -0.48 6.68
N CYS A 62 9.00 0.13 7.85
CA CYS A 62 10.28 0.71 8.26
C CYS A 62 11.41 -0.33 8.22
N ARG A 63 11.18 -1.52 8.79
CA ARG A 63 12.16 -2.62 8.77
C ARG A 63 12.50 -3.06 7.34
N LEU A 64 11.50 -3.19 6.47
CA LEU A 64 11.70 -3.59 5.09
C LEU A 64 12.47 -2.52 4.28
N LEU A 65 12.16 -1.23 4.48
CA LEU A 65 12.87 -0.12 3.86
C LEU A 65 14.33 -0.05 4.33
N ASN A 66 14.59 -0.25 5.62
CA ASN A 66 15.94 -0.38 6.18
C ASN A 66 16.74 -1.53 5.55
N ASN A 67 16.06 -2.61 5.18
CA ASN A 67 16.64 -3.75 4.47
C ASN A 67 16.73 -3.53 2.94
N GLY A 68 16.55 -2.29 2.47
CA GLY A 68 16.67 -1.92 1.05
C GLY A 68 15.55 -2.44 0.16
N LYS A 69 14.41 -2.85 0.72
CA LYS A 69 13.27 -3.34 -0.07
C LYS A 69 12.33 -2.18 -0.43
N PRO A 70 12.06 -1.92 -1.72
CA PRO A 70 11.03 -0.98 -2.11
C PRO A 70 9.64 -1.54 -1.75
N LEU A 71 8.70 -0.67 -1.40
CA LEU A 71 7.43 -1.05 -0.78
C LEU A 71 6.20 -0.52 -1.51
N LEU A 72 5.16 -1.35 -1.50
CA LEU A 72 3.78 -0.92 -1.66
C LEU A 72 3.04 -1.18 -0.36
N ILE A 73 2.34 -0.19 0.17
CA ILE A 73 1.41 -0.36 1.29
C ILE A 73 0.00 -0.38 0.73
N GLY A 74 -0.66 -1.53 0.84
CA GLY A 74 -2.06 -1.71 0.44
C GLY A 74 -2.99 -1.39 1.61
N LEU A 75 -3.97 -0.52 1.39
CA LEU A 75 -5.00 -0.17 2.37
C LEU A 75 -6.38 -0.64 1.90
N GLU A 76 -7.17 -1.17 2.83
CA GLU A 76 -8.57 -1.56 2.61
C GLU A 76 -9.48 -0.33 2.46
N ILE A 77 -9.24 0.41 1.39
CA ILE A 77 -9.94 1.62 0.99
C ILE A 77 -10.48 1.36 -0.42
N PRO A 78 -11.71 1.81 -0.76
CA PRO A 78 -12.24 1.73 -2.11
C PRO A 78 -11.27 2.29 -3.15
N ALA A 79 -11.08 1.58 -4.27
CA ALA A 79 -10.22 2.05 -5.35
C ALA A 79 -10.65 3.41 -5.95
N SER A 80 -11.90 3.83 -5.73
CA SER A 80 -12.41 5.17 -6.05
C SER A 80 -11.67 6.30 -5.32
N GLU A 81 -11.08 6.03 -4.15
CA GLU A 81 -10.33 7.01 -3.35
C GLU A 81 -8.87 7.16 -3.82
N GLN A 82 -8.40 6.33 -4.76
CA GLN A 82 -6.99 6.27 -5.15
C GLN A 82 -6.48 7.60 -5.72
N GLU A 83 -7.32 8.35 -6.45
CA GLU A 83 -6.91 9.64 -7.02
C GLU A 83 -6.62 10.67 -5.91
N ALA A 84 -7.48 10.75 -4.89
CA ALA A 84 -7.29 11.62 -3.74
C ALA A 84 -6.04 11.22 -2.92
N ILE A 85 -5.83 9.91 -2.72
CA ILE A 85 -4.61 9.38 -2.08
C ILE A 85 -3.36 9.81 -2.87
N ASN A 86 -3.37 9.64 -4.20
CA ASN A 86 -2.23 10.01 -5.04
C ASN A 86 -1.94 11.51 -4.97
N LYS A 87 -2.98 12.36 -4.98
CA LYS A 87 -2.83 13.82 -4.83
C LYS A 87 -2.16 14.15 -3.49
N TYR A 88 -2.65 13.57 -2.40
CA TYR A 88 -2.10 13.81 -1.06
C TYR A 88 -0.65 13.32 -0.91
N LEU A 89 -0.29 12.16 -1.48
CA LEU A 89 1.09 11.66 -1.45
C LEU A 89 2.09 12.57 -2.17
N GLN A 90 1.62 13.37 -3.13
CA GLN A 90 2.46 14.31 -3.89
C GLN A 90 2.51 15.72 -3.24
N SER A 91 1.58 16.02 -2.34
CA SER A 91 1.38 17.34 -1.77
C SER A 91 2.29 17.62 -0.55
N GLU A 92 2.16 18.82 0.02
CA GLU A 92 2.91 19.23 1.20
C GLU A 92 2.30 18.68 2.50
N GLY A 93 1.07 18.18 2.43
CA GLY A 93 0.33 17.56 3.54
C GLY A 93 -0.20 18.60 4.52
N ASP A 94 -0.52 19.79 4.02
CA ASP A 94 -1.11 20.85 4.81
C ASP A 94 -2.59 20.57 5.15
N ALA A 95 -3.25 21.51 5.81
CA ALA A 95 -4.63 21.35 6.23
C ALA A 95 -5.60 21.20 5.05
N ASP A 96 -5.35 21.90 3.94
CA ASP A 96 -6.21 21.86 2.75
C ASP A 96 -6.01 20.54 2.00
N ASP A 97 -4.76 20.09 1.85
CA ASP A 97 -4.43 18.78 1.31
C ASP A 97 -5.11 17.65 2.10
N ARG A 98 -5.04 17.73 3.43
CA ARG A 98 -5.67 16.74 4.32
C ARG A 98 -7.18 16.78 4.20
N MET A 99 -7.78 17.97 4.11
CA MET A 99 -9.22 18.12 3.91
C MET A 99 -9.66 17.51 2.58
N ASP A 100 -8.90 17.75 1.50
CA ASP A 100 -9.16 17.19 0.17
C ASP A 100 -9.15 15.65 0.21
N LEU A 101 -8.13 15.05 0.84
CA LEU A 101 -8.07 13.59 1.03
C LEU A 101 -9.29 13.06 1.79
N LEU A 102 -9.67 13.74 2.86
CA LEU A 102 -10.74 13.31 3.76
C LEU A 102 -12.16 13.64 3.25
N SER A 103 -12.28 14.31 2.11
CA SER A 103 -13.58 14.63 1.48
C SER A 103 -14.26 13.41 0.82
N GLY A 104 -13.52 12.32 0.65
CA GLY A 104 -13.99 11.06 0.08
C GLY A 104 -15.13 10.41 0.87
N THR A 105 -16.01 9.68 0.16
CA THR A 105 -17.19 9.04 0.78
C THR A 105 -16.76 7.99 1.81
N PHE A 106 -15.63 7.31 1.58
CA PHE A 106 -15.07 6.34 2.51
C PHE A 106 -14.83 6.94 3.90
N TRP A 107 -14.19 8.11 3.97
CA TRP A 107 -13.78 8.73 5.22
C TRP A 107 -14.96 9.12 6.12
N HIS A 108 -16.10 9.45 5.52
CA HIS A 108 -17.32 9.76 6.24
C HIS A 108 -18.11 8.51 6.65
N THR A 109 -18.23 7.54 5.74
CA THR A 109 -19.12 6.39 5.93
C THR A 109 -18.50 5.27 6.76
N ALA A 110 -17.19 5.06 6.62
CA ALA A 110 -16.46 3.97 7.24
C ALA A 110 -15.92 4.32 8.64
N ARG A 111 -15.95 5.60 9.04
CA ARG A 111 -15.47 6.06 10.37
C ARG A 111 -16.18 5.38 11.52
N LYS A 112 -17.50 5.16 11.42
CA LYS A 112 -18.30 4.48 12.45
C LYS A 112 -17.95 2.99 12.62
N PHE A 113 -17.22 2.42 11.66
CA PHE A 113 -16.74 1.03 11.69
C PHE A 113 -15.24 0.94 11.99
N GLY A 114 -14.57 2.07 12.28
CA GLY A 114 -13.14 2.10 12.61
C GLY A 114 -12.19 1.97 11.41
N MET A 115 -12.69 1.72 10.20
CA MET A 115 -11.87 1.56 8.99
C MET A 115 -11.25 2.88 8.53
N ALA A 116 -12.01 3.98 8.60
CA ALA A 116 -11.53 5.33 8.34
C ALA A 116 -11.10 6.01 9.65
N SER A 117 -9.96 5.57 10.20
CA SER A 117 -9.41 6.08 11.45
C SER A 117 -8.23 7.04 11.24
N GLU A 118 -7.91 7.84 12.26
CA GLU A 118 -6.69 8.65 12.28
C GLU A 118 -5.42 7.78 12.18
N ALA A 119 -5.48 6.53 12.66
CA ALA A 119 -4.37 5.60 12.55
C ALA A 119 -4.12 5.17 11.09
N VAL A 120 -5.18 4.89 10.32
CA VAL A 120 -5.06 4.61 8.87
C VAL A 120 -4.58 5.86 8.11
N LEU A 121 -5.09 7.05 8.45
CA LEU A 121 -4.58 8.30 7.89
C LEU A 121 -3.09 8.51 8.19
N SER A 122 -2.64 8.16 9.39
CA SER A 122 -1.23 8.22 9.78
C SER A 122 -0.35 7.30 8.92
N VAL A 123 -0.88 6.17 8.44
CA VAL A 123 -0.16 5.31 7.47
C VAL A 123 0.08 6.05 6.16
N ILE A 124 -0.93 6.74 5.63
CA ILE A 124 -0.83 7.54 4.40
C ILE A 124 0.15 8.71 4.62
N GLU A 125 -0.01 9.46 5.70
CA GLU A 125 0.84 10.64 6.01
C GLU A 125 2.30 10.26 6.25
N THR A 126 2.56 9.18 6.98
CA THR A 126 3.93 8.70 7.20
C THR A 126 4.56 8.24 5.89
N SER A 127 3.79 7.54 5.05
CA SER A 127 4.25 7.14 3.71
C SER A 127 4.55 8.32 2.80
N ARG A 128 3.74 9.39 2.87
CA ARG A 128 4.01 10.67 2.16
C ARG A 128 5.35 11.26 2.60
N LYS A 129 5.60 11.36 3.90
CA LYS A 129 6.87 11.89 4.44
C LYS A 129 8.06 11.05 3.99
N TRP A 130 7.95 9.72 4.05
CA TRP A 130 8.98 8.81 3.54
C TRP A 130 9.22 8.99 2.04
N GLY A 131 8.16 9.11 1.23
CA GLY A 131 8.26 9.38 -0.21
C GLY A 131 8.96 10.71 -0.50
N LYS A 132 8.60 11.78 0.21
CA LYS A 132 9.26 13.12 0.11
C LYS A 132 10.73 13.08 0.54
N ALA A 133 11.06 12.21 1.50
CA ALA A 133 12.44 11.95 1.90
C ALA A 133 13.20 11.10 0.87
N GLY A 134 12.58 10.63 -0.22
CA GLY A 134 13.24 9.82 -1.27
C GLY A 134 13.24 8.32 -0.99
N MET A 135 12.47 7.86 0.00
CA MET A 135 12.32 6.43 0.27
C MET A 135 11.39 5.79 -0.77
N PRO A 136 11.68 4.55 -1.24
CA PRO A 136 10.90 3.89 -2.27
C PRO A 136 9.63 3.25 -1.69
N VAL A 137 8.65 4.06 -1.31
CA VAL A 137 7.35 3.63 -0.77
C VAL A 137 6.21 4.27 -1.55
N MET A 138 5.18 3.48 -1.85
CA MET A 138 3.92 3.95 -2.43
C MET A 138 2.74 3.36 -1.64
N VAL A 139 1.58 4.03 -1.70
CA VAL A 139 0.34 3.55 -1.07
C VAL A 139 -0.71 3.31 -2.15
N PHE A 140 -1.49 2.25 -2.02
CA PHE A 140 -2.62 1.99 -2.90
C PHE A 140 -3.84 1.48 -2.15
N ALA A 141 -5.00 1.95 -2.59
CA ALA A 141 -6.32 1.43 -2.26
C ALA A 141 -6.58 0.16 -3.08
N TYR A 142 -7.04 -0.91 -2.43
CA TYR A 142 -7.30 -2.18 -3.12
C TYR A 142 -8.72 -2.71 -3.00
N ASP A 143 -9.59 -2.08 -2.21
CA ASP A 143 -11.00 -2.50 -2.15
C ASP A 143 -11.71 -2.24 -3.49
N GLN A 144 -12.85 -2.88 -3.70
CA GLN A 144 -13.71 -2.59 -4.85
C GLN A 144 -14.04 -1.09 -4.90
N ALA A 145 -14.13 -0.54 -6.10
CA ALA A 145 -14.51 0.86 -6.25
C ALA A 145 -15.97 1.07 -5.80
N ASP A 146 -16.30 2.29 -5.38
CA ASP A 146 -17.67 2.60 -5.00
C ASP A 146 -18.64 2.29 -6.14
N LYS A 147 -19.74 1.62 -5.79
CA LYS A 147 -20.82 1.24 -6.71
C LYS A 147 -20.37 0.31 -7.86
N SER A 148 -19.19 -0.31 -7.80
CA SER A 148 -18.68 -1.23 -8.83
C SER A 148 -19.20 -2.68 -8.71
N TRP A 149 -20.51 -2.83 -8.55
CA TRP A 149 -21.14 -4.16 -8.46
C TRP A 149 -21.18 -4.82 -9.83
N PRO A 150 -20.93 -6.14 -9.93
CA PRO A 150 -21.06 -6.81 -11.22
C PRO A 150 -22.54 -6.99 -11.54
N VAL A 151 -22.80 -7.21 -12.82
CA VAL A 151 -24.12 -7.62 -13.29
C VAL A 151 -24.45 -8.98 -12.68
N ARG A 152 -25.59 -9.06 -11.99
CA ARG A 152 -26.12 -10.34 -11.52
C ARG A 152 -26.69 -11.12 -12.69
N LEU A 153 -26.29 -12.37 -12.83
CA LEU A 153 -26.90 -13.30 -13.78
C LEU A 153 -28.23 -13.83 -13.23
N GLN A 154 -28.37 -13.94 -11.90
CA GLN A 154 -29.59 -14.39 -11.24
C GLN A 154 -29.88 -13.62 -9.94
N LYS A 155 -31.16 -13.54 -9.55
CA LYS A 155 -31.60 -12.83 -8.32
C LYS A 155 -31.02 -13.47 -7.05
N GLN A 156 -30.74 -14.77 -7.10
CA GLN A 156 -30.24 -15.61 -6.02
C GLN A 156 -28.74 -15.47 -5.77
N GLU A 157 -27.99 -14.76 -6.62
CA GLU A 157 -26.58 -14.46 -6.38
C GLU A 157 -26.46 -13.54 -5.16
N SER A 158 -26.36 -14.14 -3.97
CA SER A 158 -26.08 -13.43 -2.72
C SER A 158 -24.60 -13.08 -2.68
N PHE A 159 -24.30 -11.79 -2.83
CA PHE A 159 -23.01 -11.39 -3.38
C PHE A 159 -22.10 -10.62 -2.41
N TRP A 160 -22.37 -10.74 -1.12
CA TRP A 160 -21.86 -9.77 -0.15
C TRP A 160 -20.39 -9.95 0.24
N GLY A 161 -19.71 -11.02 -0.20
CA GLY A 161 -18.30 -11.26 0.14
C GLY A 161 -17.43 -11.72 -1.02
N GLY A 162 -17.75 -12.86 -1.65
CA GLY A 162 -16.82 -13.52 -2.57
C GLY A 162 -16.31 -12.66 -3.75
N TYR A 163 -17.14 -11.78 -4.30
CA TYR A 163 -16.67 -10.85 -5.33
C TYR A 163 -15.79 -9.74 -4.80
N ARG A 164 -16.16 -9.14 -3.66
CA ARG A 164 -15.31 -8.13 -3.02
C ARG A 164 -13.94 -8.74 -2.73
N GLU A 165 -13.89 -9.96 -2.18
CA GLU A 165 -12.63 -10.71 -1.96
C GLU A 165 -11.85 -10.91 -3.27
N THR A 166 -12.54 -11.28 -4.35
CA THR A 166 -11.94 -11.51 -5.66
C THR A 166 -11.37 -10.22 -6.25
N VAL A 167 -12.10 -9.11 -6.19
CA VAL A 167 -11.67 -7.79 -6.69
C VAL A 167 -10.50 -7.28 -5.87
N MET A 168 -10.54 -7.41 -4.54
CA MET A 168 -9.42 -7.07 -3.67
C MET A 168 -8.16 -7.87 -4.02
N GLY A 169 -8.31 -9.19 -4.17
CA GLY A 169 -7.23 -10.07 -4.60
C GLY A 169 -6.67 -9.67 -5.96
N LEU A 170 -7.53 -9.37 -6.93
CA LEU A 170 -7.13 -8.92 -8.27
C LEU A 170 -6.34 -7.60 -8.20
N ASN A 171 -6.85 -6.61 -7.45
CA ASN A 171 -6.21 -5.31 -7.31
C ASN A 171 -4.79 -5.46 -6.74
N ILE A 172 -4.60 -6.28 -5.69
CA ILE A 172 -3.27 -6.58 -5.13
C ILE A 172 -2.40 -7.33 -6.15
N ASN A 173 -2.92 -8.36 -6.82
CA ASN A 173 -2.17 -9.19 -7.77
C ASN A 173 -1.62 -8.37 -8.95
N VAL A 174 -2.43 -7.45 -9.47
CA VAL A 174 -2.00 -6.52 -10.53
C VAL A 174 -0.79 -5.70 -10.06
N ARG A 175 -0.79 -5.17 -8.83
CA ARG A 175 0.36 -4.45 -8.29
C ARG A 175 1.57 -5.37 -8.09
N ALA A 176 1.38 -6.58 -7.58
CA ALA A 176 2.46 -7.56 -7.42
C ALA A 176 3.18 -7.89 -8.73
N ARG A 177 2.43 -7.90 -9.85
CA ARG A 177 2.95 -8.10 -11.22
C ARG A 177 3.62 -6.85 -11.78
N LEU A 178 3.02 -5.67 -11.63
CA LEU A 178 3.56 -4.41 -12.15
C LEU A 178 4.82 -3.96 -11.41
N TYR A 179 4.94 -4.32 -10.13
CA TYR A 179 6.06 -3.94 -9.27
C TYR A 179 6.78 -5.18 -8.74
N PRO A 180 7.45 -5.96 -9.61
CA PRO A 180 7.99 -7.28 -9.25
C PRO A 180 9.11 -7.24 -8.21
N GLN A 181 9.76 -6.08 -8.03
CA GLN A 181 10.83 -5.88 -7.05
C GLN A 181 10.32 -5.34 -5.70
N HIS A 182 9.03 -4.95 -5.61
CA HIS A 182 8.47 -4.40 -4.38
C HIS A 182 7.91 -5.52 -3.50
N THR A 183 8.09 -5.35 -2.18
CA THR A 183 7.31 -6.08 -1.17
C THR A 183 6.01 -5.31 -0.92
N ILE A 184 4.90 -6.04 -0.81
CA ILE A 184 3.58 -5.49 -0.54
C ILE A 184 3.21 -5.78 0.91
N VAL A 185 2.97 -4.73 1.69
CA VAL A 185 2.40 -4.84 3.04
C VAL A 185 0.92 -4.48 2.94
N VAL A 186 0.04 -5.43 3.21
CA VAL A 186 -1.42 -5.26 3.08
C VAL A 186 -2.02 -5.14 4.47
N LEU A 187 -2.55 -3.96 4.80
CA LEU A 187 -3.35 -3.74 6.01
C LEU A 187 -4.83 -4.03 5.68
N THR A 188 -5.43 -4.98 6.39
CA THR A 188 -6.78 -5.47 6.08
C THR A 188 -7.49 -6.03 7.30
N GLY A 189 -8.82 -6.00 7.30
CA GLY A 189 -9.63 -6.67 8.31
C GLY A 189 -9.38 -8.19 8.35
N GLY A 190 -9.36 -8.76 9.54
CA GLY A 190 -8.96 -10.17 9.73
C GLY A 190 -9.76 -11.21 8.95
N LEU A 191 -11.03 -10.94 8.62
CA LEU A 191 -11.81 -11.84 7.77
C LEU A 191 -11.19 -12.03 6.39
N HIS A 192 -10.62 -10.96 5.83
CA HIS A 192 -9.96 -10.91 4.52
C HIS A 192 -8.54 -11.46 4.58
N ALA A 193 -7.86 -11.35 5.73
CA ALA A 193 -6.48 -11.80 5.96
C ALA A 193 -6.33 -13.32 6.11
N ARG A 194 -7.44 -14.08 6.26
CA ARG A 194 -7.37 -15.53 6.50
C ARG A 194 -6.76 -16.26 5.30
N LYS A 195 -5.65 -16.97 5.50
CA LYS A 195 -5.04 -17.84 4.48
C LYS A 195 -5.81 -19.14 4.26
N TYR A 196 -6.41 -19.69 5.31
CA TYR A 196 -7.11 -20.97 5.26
C TYR A 196 -8.61 -20.74 5.35
N ALA A 197 -9.35 -21.36 4.43
CA ALA A 197 -10.81 -21.32 4.44
C ALA A 197 -11.38 -22.11 5.64
N ASN A 198 -12.43 -21.57 6.26
CA ASN A 198 -13.26 -22.32 7.19
C ASN A 198 -14.34 -23.07 6.39
N PRO A 199 -14.65 -24.36 6.68
CA PRO A 199 -15.73 -25.08 6.01
C PRO A 199 -17.11 -24.42 6.09
N LYS A 200 -17.30 -23.49 7.04
CA LYS A 200 -18.54 -22.70 7.20
C LYS A 200 -18.51 -21.36 6.46
N ASP A 201 -17.39 -20.96 5.87
CA ASP A 201 -17.32 -19.73 5.10
C ASP A 201 -18.19 -19.87 3.84
N SER A 202 -19.01 -18.86 3.55
CA SER A 202 -19.82 -18.82 2.34
C SER A 202 -19.03 -18.37 1.10
N TYR A 203 -17.78 -17.94 1.28
CA TYR A 203 -16.83 -17.55 0.24
C TYR A 203 -15.39 -17.61 0.77
N GLN A 204 -14.42 -17.72 -0.14
CA GLN A 204 -13.00 -17.67 0.21
C GLN A 204 -12.56 -16.23 0.47
N SER A 205 -11.74 -16.02 1.49
CA SER A 205 -11.11 -14.73 1.80
C SER A 205 -10.10 -14.31 0.74
N MET A 206 -9.87 -13.01 0.63
CA MET A 206 -8.87 -12.41 -0.25
C MET A 206 -7.49 -13.07 -0.10
N ALA A 207 -6.99 -13.23 1.13
CA ALA A 207 -5.68 -13.83 1.38
C ALA A 207 -5.63 -15.32 0.98
N HIS A 208 -6.75 -16.04 1.04
CA HIS A 208 -6.84 -17.41 0.53
C HIS A 208 -6.77 -17.44 -1.00
N ILE A 209 -7.45 -16.52 -1.68
CA ILE A 209 -7.44 -16.40 -3.15
C ILE A 209 -6.03 -16.07 -3.67
N LEU A 210 -5.21 -15.36 -2.88
CA LEU A 210 -3.86 -14.94 -3.25
C LEU A 210 -2.75 -15.94 -2.88
N ALA A 211 -3.04 -16.94 -2.04
CA ALA A 211 -2.06 -17.90 -1.52
C ALA A 211 -1.76 -19.05 -2.47
#